data_AF-A0A1J4S4G1-F1
#
_entry.id   AF-A0A1J4S4G1-F1
#
_cell.length_a   1.000
_cell.length_b   1.000
_cell.length_c   1.000
_cell.angle_alpha   90.00
_cell.angle_beta   90.00
_cell.angle_gamma   90.00
#
_symmetry.space_group_name_H-M   'P 1'
#
loop_
_entity.id
_entity.type
_entity.pdbx_description
1 polymer ?
#
loop_
_entity_poly.entity_id
_entity_poly.type
_entity_poly.pdbx_seq_one_letter_code
_entity_poly.pdbx_strand_id
1 'polypeptide(L)'
;MTEKDLLRRWRQSANKNLKTAEDMLKSNHYDWALFIGQLALEKLLKGLAAQKIHVAPPRIHDLNKLVEIAQIDLTENQKKDLAEITRFHIQARYDDVKYELYKAATKKYTEKWFDKIREYFKWLKSLY
;
A
#
# COMPACT_ATOMS: atom_id res chain seq x y z
N MET A 1 -9.29 12.34 21.30
CA MET A 1 -8.94 11.08 20.58
C MET A 1 -7.51 10.76 20.94
N THR A 2 -7.22 9.58 21.47
CA THR A 2 -5.84 9.23 21.86
C THR A 2 -5.02 8.81 20.65
N GLU A 3 -3.69 8.88 20.75
CA GLU A 3 -2.77 8.34 19.74
C GLU A 3 -3.05 6.86 19.43
N LYS A 4 -3.35 6.06 20.48
CA LYS A 4 -3.75 4.65 20.35
C LYS A 4 -5.02 4.47 19.51
N ASP A 5 -6.01 5.34 19.67
CA ASP A 5 -7.23 5.29 18.86
C ASP A 5 -6.96 5.63 17.39
N LEU A 6 -6.05 6.57 17.13
CA LEU A 6 -5.64 6.95 15.78
C LEU A 6 -4.92 5.79 15.08
N LEU A 7 -3.95 5.15 15.75
CA LEU A 7 -3.22 3.99 15.21
C LEU A 7 -4.15 2.81 14.97
N ARG A 8 -5.10 2.55 15.87
CA ARG A 8 -6.14 1.52 15.68
C ARG A 8 -6.96 1.78 14.42
N ARG A 9 -7.35 3.04 14.14
CA ARG A 9 -8.09 3.41 12.93
C ARG A 9 -7.27 3.19 11.66
N TRP A 10 -5.98 3.54 11.65
CA TRP A 10 -5.09 3.26 10.51
C TRP A 10 -4.99 1.75 10.22
N ARG A 11 -4.76 0.93 11.25
CA ARG A 11 -4.72 -0.53 11.11
C ARG A 11 -6.05 -1.08 10.61
N GLN A 12 -7.18 -0.67 11.19
CA GLN A 12 -8.50 -1.14 10.77
C GLN A 12 -8.79 -0.77 9.31
N SER A 13 -8.51 0.47 8.91
CA SER A 13 -8.66 0.91 7.51
C SER A 13 -7.77 0.12 6.56
N ALA A 14 -6.52 -0.17 6.96
CA ALA A 14 -5.59 -0.95 6.16
C ALA A 14 -6.06 -2.40 5.98
N ASN A 15 -6.55 -3.06 7.04
CA ASN A 15 -7.09 -4.42 6.95
C ASN A 15 -8.34 -4.47 6.05
N LYS A 16 -9.21 -3.44 6.12
CA LYS A 16 -10.37 -3.34 5.23
C LYS A 16 -9.93 -3.24 3.76
N ASN A 17 -8.95 -2.39 3.46
CA ASN A 17 -8.41 -2.26 2.11
C ASN A 17 -7.83 -3.58 1.61
N LEU A 18 -7.01 -4.27 2.41
CA LEU A 18 -6.42 -5.55 2.00
C LEU A 18 -7.52 -6.57 1.67
N LYS A 19 -8.56 -6.69 2.51
CA LYS A 19 -9.69 -7.59 2.25
C LYS A 19 -10.40 -7.23 0.94
N THR A 20 -10.68 -5.95 0.71
CA THR A 20 -11.28 -5.51 -0.56
C THR A 20 -10.38 -5.86 -1.76
N ALA A 21 -9.07 -5.68 -1.63
CA ALA A 21 -8.10 -6.02 -2.67
C ALA A 21 -8.11 -7.53 -2.98
N GLU A 22 -8.27 -8.39 -1.97
CA GLU A 22 -8.41 -9.84 -2.14
C GLU A 22 -9.71 -10.22 -2.85
N ASP A 23 -10.82 -9.52 -2.56
CA ASP A 23 -12.09 -9.75 -3.23
C ASP A 23 -12.04 -9.32 -4.71
N MET A 24 -11.32 -8.24 -5.02
CA MET A 24 -11.05 -7.84 -6.41
C MET A 24 -10.20 -8.88 -7.14
N LEU A 25 -9.18 -9.43 -6.49
CA LEU A 25 -8.34 -10.48 -7.06
C LEU A 25 -9.16 -11.73 -7.41
N LYS A 26 -10.02 -12.19 -6.49
CA LYS A 26 -10.91 -13.34 -6.71
C LYS A 26 -11.90 -13.10 -7.85
N SER A 27 -12.33 -11.86 -8.02
CA SER A 27 -13.26 -11.44 -9.08
C SER A 27 -12.55 -11.11 -10.41
N ASN A 28 -11.23 -11.37 -10.51
CA ASN A 28 -10.39 -11.07 -11.66
C ASN A 28 -10.28 -9.58 -12.02
N HIS A 29 -10.61 -8.68 -11.10
CA HIS A 29 -10.37 -7.23 -11.23
C HIS A 29 -8.93 -6.91 -10.81
N TYR A 30 -7.98 -7.29 -11.66
CA TYR A 30 -6.56 -7.31 -11.34
C TYR A 30 -5.95 -5.94 -11.09
N ASP A 31 -6.31 -4.94 -11.90
CA ASP A 31 -5.93 -3.54 -11.75
C ASP A 31 -6.40 -2.99 -10.40
N TRP A 32 -7.66 -3.24 -10.04
CA TRP A 32 -8.23 -2.84 -8.75
C TRP A 32 -7.60 -3.57 -7.58
N ALA A 33 -7.26 -4.85 -7.72
CA ALA A 33 -6.57 -5.62 -6.70
C ALA A 33 -5.20 -4.99 -6.38
N LEU A 34 -4.43 -4.62 -7.40
CA LEU A 34 -3.13 -3.95 -7.22
C LEU A 34 -3.28 -2.56 -6.63
N PHE A 35 -4.22 -1.76 -7.14
CA PHE A 35 -4.46 -0.41 -6.64
C PHE A 35 -4.87 -0.40 -5.16
N ILE A 36 -5.86 -1.20 -4.79
CA ILE A 36 -6.36 -1.23 -3.41
C ILE A 36 -5.33 -1.91 -2.48
N GLY A 37 -4.56 -2.87 -3.00
CA GLY A 37 -3.44 -3.47 -2.29
C GLY A 37 -2.35 -2.45 -1.93
N GLN A 38 -1.98 -1.57 -2.88
CA GLN A 38 -1.09 -0.45 -2.61
C GLN A 38 -1.68 0.48 -1.52
N LEU A 39 -2.97 0.83 -1.60
CA LEU A 39 -3.63 1.67 -0.60
C LEU A 39 -3.60 1.03 0.80
N ALA A 40 -3.65 -0.30 0.88
CA ALA A 40 -3.56 -1.02 2.15
C ALA A 40 -2.19 -0.80 2.82
N LEU A 41 -1.10 -0.90 2.05
CA LEU A 41 0.25 -0.61 2.54
C LEU A 41 0.43 0.86 2.90
N GLU A 42 -0.09 1.77 2.05
CA GLU A 42 -0.04 3.21 2.29
C GLU A 42 -0.71 3.59 3.62
N LYS A 43 -1.87 2.99 3.94
CA LYS A 43 -2.55 3.20 5.23
C LYS A 43 -1.70 2.72 6.41
N LEU A 44 -1.01 1.58 6.29
CA LEU A 44 -0.12 1.11 7.36
C LEU A 44 1.05 2.07 7.56
N LEU A 45 1.72 2.43 6.49
CA LEU A 45 2.88 3.32 6.55
C LEU A 45 2.51 4.72 7.05
N LYS A 46 1.35 5.25 6.68
CA LYS A 46 0.85 6.53 7.24
C LYS A 46 0.60 6.45 8.74
N GLY A 47 0.13 5.31 9.26
CA GLY A 47 -0.01 5.10 10.70
C GLY A 47 1.35 5.06 11.41
N LEU A 48 2.31 4.31 10.87
CA LEU A 48 3.67 4.22 11.41
C LEU A 48 4.40 5.57 11.35
N ALA A 49 4.30 6.27 10.24
CA ALA A 49 4.84 7.62 10.09
C ALA A 49 4.25 8.56 11.13
N ALA A 50 2.92 8.59 11.29
CA ALA A 50 2.25 9.42 12.30
C ALA A 50 2.70 9.11 13.73
N GLN A 51 2.95 7.83 14.05
CA GLN A 51 3.50 7.41 15.34
C GLN A 51 4.91 7.98 15.59
N LYS A 52 5.72 8.09 14.54
CA LYS A 52 7.11 8.58 14.65
C LYS A 52 7.21 10.09 14.74
N ILE A 53 6.40 10.81 13.95
CA ILE A 53 6.47 12.28 13.88
C ILE A 53 5.49 12.98 14.83
N HIS A 54 4.60 12.24 15.49
CA HIS A 54 3.54 12.72 16.39
C HIS A 54 2.61 13.80 15.78
N VAL A 55 2.57 13.90 14.45
CA VAL A 55 1.69 14.80 13.69
C VAL A 55 0.99 14.03 12.57
N ALA A 56 0.06 14.69 11.88
CA ALA A 56 -0.65 14.09 10.76
C ALA A 56 0.36 13.70 9.65
N PRO A 57 0.24 12.47 9.08
CA PRO A 57 1.17 12.03 8.06
C PRO A 57 0.96 12.85 6.77
N PRO A 58 2.02 13.12 6.00
CA PRO A 58 1.92 13.95 4.81
C PRO A 58 1.01 13.32 3.75
N ARG A 59 0.44 14.17 2.89
CA ARG A 59 -0.42 13.76 1.76
C ARG A 59 0.43 13.29 0.58
N ILE A 60 1.22 12.24 0.81
CA ILE A 60 2.03 11.57 -0.20
C ILE A 60 1.58 10.11 -0.37
N HIS A 61 1.90 9.52 -1.53
CA HIS A 61 1.54 8.15 -1.90
C HIS A 61 2.77 7.25 -2.12
N ASP A 62 3.94 7.87 -2.21
CA ASP A 62 5.22 7.20 -2.35
C ASP A 62 5.55 6.40 -1.08
N LEU A 63 5.58 5.07 -1.22
CA LEU A 63 5.77 4.16 -0.10
C LEU A 63 7.20 4.24 0.46
N ASN A 64 8.21 4.51 -0.38
CA ASN A 64 9.59 4.69 0.10
C ASN A 64 9.71 5.94 0.97
N LYS A 65 9.12 7.06 0.54
CA LYS A 65 9.10 8.29 1.36
C LYS A 65 8.35 8.10 2.67
N LEU A 66 7.25 7.36 2.66
CA LEU A 66 6.51 7.08 3.90
C LEU A 66 7.32 6.20 4.86
N VAL A 67 8.09 5.24 4.34
CA VAL A 67 9.02 4.42 5.13
C VAL A 67 10.13 5.29 5.73
N GLU A 68 10.73 6.20 4.97
CA GLU A 68 11.75 7.13 5.47
C GLU A 68 11.24 7.97 6.64
N ILE A 69 10.02 8.51 6.53
CA ILE A 69 9.36 9.26 7.62
C ILE A 69 9.09 8.37 8.82
N ALA A 70 8.72 7.11 8.59
CA ALA A 70 8.53 6.11 9.63
C ALA A 70 9.86 5.59 10.23
N GLN A 71 11.01 6.07 9.73
CA GLN A 71 12.35 5.66 10.17
C GLN A 71 12.53 4.12 10.14
N ILE A 72 12.06 3.48 9.06
CA ILE A 72 12.21 2.03 8.86
C ILE A 72 13.33 1.81 7.85
N ASP A 73 14.33 1.00 8.21
CA ASP A 73 15.40 0.65 7.30
C ASP A 73 14.93 -0.37 6.26
N LEU A 74 15.24 -0.09 4.99
CA LEU A 74 14.92 -0.96 3.86
C LEU A 74 16.19 -1.48 3.20
N THR A 75 16.15 -2.75 2.84
CA THR A 75 17.07 -3.32 1.86
C THR A 75 16.80 -2.73 0.46
N GLU A 76 17.80 -2.79 -0.43
CA GLU A 76 17.65 -2.32 -1.81
C GLU A 76 16.53 -3.06 -2.58
N ASN A 77 16.30 -4.33 -2.27
CA ASN A 77 15.20 -5.08 -2.87
C ASN A 77 13.84 -4.57 -2.39
N GLN A 78 13.71 -4.25 -1.10
CA GLN A 78 12.46 -3.69 -0.57
C GLN A 78 12.17 -2.31 -1.15
N LYS A 79 13.19 -1.47 -1.35
CA LYS A 79 13.03 -0.16 -2.01
C LYS A 79 12.48 -0.30 -3.42
N LYS A 80 13.00 -1.26 -4.20
CA LYS A 80 12.54 -1.56 -5.57
C LYS A 80 11.11 -2.07 -5.57
N ASP A 81 10.78 -3.00 -4.69
CA ASP A 81 9.43 -3.55 -4.58
C ASP A 81 8.41 -2.45 -4.22
N LEU A 82 8.72 -1.62 -3.21
CA LEU A 82 7.84 -0.53 -2.80
C LEU A 82 7.71 0.57 -3.85
N ALA A 83 8.77 0.83 -4.63
CA ALA A 83 8.71 1.74 -5.77
C ALA A 83 7.76 1.22 -6.85
N GLU A 84 7.83 -0.07 -7.20
CA GLU A 84 6.91 -0.66 -8.17
C GLU A 84 5.47 -0.69 -7.62
N ILE A 85 5.26 -1.08 -6.36
CA ILE A 85 3.93 -1.06 -5.74
C ILE A 85 3.35 0.35 -5.71
N THR A 86 4.17 1.38 -5.49
CA THR A 86 3.75 2.79 -5.58
C THR A 86 3.15 3.11 -6.95
N ARG A 87 3.65 2.52 -8.04
CA ARG A 87 3.12 2.75 -9.40
C ARG A 87 1.71 2.19 -9.59
N PHE A 88 1.27 1.25 -8.74
CA PHE A 88 -0.11 0.78 -8.73
C PHE A 88 -1.08 1.81 -8.14
N HIS A 89 -0.58 2.86 -7.50
CA HIS A 89 -1.41 3.99 -7.10
C HIS A 89 -1.89 4.73 -8.37
N ILE A 90 -3.02 4.29 -8.92
CA ILE A 90 -3.70 4.98 -10.01
C ILE A 90 -4.33 6.24 -9.43
N GLN A 91 -3.58 7.35 -9.41
CA GLN A 91 -4.15 8.67 -9.12
C GLN A 91 -4.75 9.33 -10.36
N ALA A 92 -4.95 8.57 -11.43
CA ALA A 92 -5.07 9.14 -12.74
C ALA A 92 -6.46 9.77 -12.93
N ARG A 93 -6.44 11.11 -12.97
CA ARG A 93 -7.42 11.95 -13.67
C ARG A 93 -7.39 11.73 -15.19
N TYR A 94 -6.51 10.86 -15.69
CA TYR A 94 -6.25 10.61 -17.12
C TYR A 94 -6.27 9.09 -17.40
N ASP A 95 -6.98 8.71 -18.46
CA ASP A 95 -7.26 7.30 -18.78
C ASP A 95 -6.04 6.52 -19.29
N ASP A 96 -4.99 7.20 -19.72
CA ASP A 96 -3.76 6.65 -20.28
C ASP A 96 -2.92 5.86 -19.26
N VAL A 97 -2.69 6.41 -18.06
CA VAL A 97 -1.96 5.72 -16.98
C VAL A 97 -2.75 4.50 -16.49
N LYS A 98 -4.08 4.63 -16.43
CA LYS A 98 -4.98 3.53 -16.06
C LYS A 98 -4.94 2.43 -17.12
N TYR A 99 -4.86 2.80 -18.40
CA TYR A 99 -4.77 1.86 -19.51
C TYR A 99 -3.47 1.06 -19.52
N GLU A 100 -2.34 1.69 -19.17
CA GLU A 100 -1.06 0.99 -19.05
C GLU A 100 -1.03 -0.01 -17.89
N LEU A 101 -1.57 0.36 -16.71
CA LEU A 101 -1.70 -0.62 -15.62
C LEU A 101 -2.68 -1.73 -16.00
N TYR A 102 -3.81 -1.41 -16.61
CA TYR A 102 -4.80 -2.39 -17.07
C TYR A 102 -4.18 -3.41 -18.04
N LYS A 103 -3.37 -2.96 -19.00
CA LYS A 103 -2.63 -3.84 -19.91
C LYS A 103 -1.61 -4.72 -19.20
N ALA A 104 -0.88 -4.17 -18.23
CA ALA A 104 0.14 -4.89 -17.48
C ALA A 104 -0.44 -5.87 -16.45
N ALA A 105 -1.63 -5.59 -15.92
CA ALA A 105 -2.32 -6.33 -14.86
C ALA A 105 -2.91 -7.68 -15.34
N THR A 106 -2.07 -8.49 -15.96
CA THR A 106 -2.38 -9.91 -16.23
C THR A 106 -2.50 -10.68 -14.91
N LYS A 107 -3.25 -11.79 -14.92
CA LYS A 107 -3.39 -12.67 -13.74
C LYS A 107 -2.05 -12.98 -13.06
N LYS A 108 -1.07 -13.46 -13.83
CA LYS A 108 0.25 -13.84 -13.32
C LYS A 108 1.03 -12.66 -12.73
N TYR A 109 1.00 -11.50 -13.40
CA TYR A 109 1.65 -10.30 -12.89
C TYR A 109 1.01 -9.85 -11.58
N THR A 110 -0.32 -9.84 -11.54
CA THR A 110 -1.07 -9.43 -10.36
C THR A 110 -0.90 -10.39 -9.20
N GLU A 111 -0.98 -11.70 -9.40
CA GLU A 111 -0.73 -12.68 -8.33
C GLU A 111 0.65 -12.51 -7.71
N LYS A 112 1.69 -12.38 -8.54
CA LYS A 112 3.07 -12.12 -8.07
C LYS A 112 3.15 -10.89 -7.17
N TRP A 113 2.60 -9.76 -7.62
CA TRP A 113 2.68 -8.51 -6.88
C TRP A 113 1.74 -8.47 -5.69
N PHE A 114 0.61 -9.15 -5.76
CA PHE A 114 -0.32 -9.26 -4.65
C PHE A 114 0.26 -10.11 -3.51
N ASP A 115 1.02 -11.17 -3.82
CA ASP A 115 1.74 -11.93 -2.81
C ASP A 115 2.80 -11.08 -2.11
N LYS A 116 3.53 -10.25 -2.87
CA LYS A 116 4.43 -9.24 -2.28
C LYS A 116 3.68 -8.26 -1.39
N ILE A 117 2.53 -7.74 -1.83
CA ILE A 117 1.68 -6.86 -1.01
C ILE A 117 1.26 -7.55 0.29
N ARG A 118 0.88 -8.84 0.27
CA ARG A 118 0.55 -9.60 1.48
C ARG A 118 1.75 -9.74 2.41
N GLU A 119 2.94 -10.03 1.88
CA GLU A 119 4.18 -10.11 2.65
C GLU A 119 4.48 -8.78 3.36
N TYR A 120 4.52 -7.68 2.60
CA TYR A 120 4.76 -6.34 3.15
C TYR A 120 3.67 -5.93 4.14
N PHE A 121 2.41 -6.26 3.89
CA PHE A 121 1.33 -5.96 4.81
C PHE A 121 1.52 -6.64 6.16
N LYS A 122 1.87 -7.94 6.15
CA LYS A 122 2.15 -8.70 7.38
C LYS A 122 3.35 -8.11 8.13
N TRP A 123 4.43 -7.83 7.42
CA TRP A 123 5.64 -7.24 8.01
C TRP A 123 5.39 -5.85 8.59
N LEU A 124 4.79 -4.93 7.85
CA LEU A 124 4.47 -3.60 8.35
C LEU A 124 3.52 -3.65 9.55
N LYS A 125 2.55 -4.57 9.54
CA LYS A 125 1.61 -4.76 10.64
C LYS A 125 2.28 -5.26 11.93
N SER A 126 3.43 -5.93 11.86
CA SER A 126 4.20 -6.34 13.04
C SER A 126 5.06 -5.22 13.63
N LEU A 127 5.20 -4.08 12.95
CA LEU A 127 5.93 -2.91 13.44
C LEU A 127 5.06 -1.95 14.29
N TYR A 128 3.77 -2.27 14.44
CA TYR A 128 2.78 -1.50 15.19
C TYR A 128 2.71 -1.82 16.68
#